data_AF-A0A967L079-F1
#
_entry.id   AF-A0A967L079-F1
#
_cell.length_a   1.000
_cell.length_b   1.000
_cell.length_c   1.000
_cell.angle_alpha   90.00
_cell.angle_beta   90.00
_cell.angle_gamma   90.00
#
_symmetry.space_group_name_H-M   'P 1'
#
loop_
_entity.id
_entity.type
_entity.pdbx_description
1 polymer ?
#
loop_
_entity_poly.entity_id
_entity_poly.type
_entity_poly.pdbx_seq_one_letter_code
_entity_poly.pdbx_strand_id
1 'polypeptide(L)'
;MKTADWRQVAELVGIAAIVASLIFVGLQLRQSEHAAQADMSHSTVAVGVEISAMMATHSDIWLKACAGEELSPSEKLIANSIYFRYFQDNFNSWARAVSTGIGFVHPSFFTDAFAANIHRYPGFRQMAVSWNVWANQTFRVTEGSTFEQYEIEVRRRLSEFEKAEPNPNADLAWCGVR
;
A
#
# COMPACT_ATOMS: atom_id res chain seq x y z
N MET A 1 6.10 51.30 47.38
CA MET A 1 6.11 50.19 46.40
C MET A 1 6.75 50.70 45.13
N LYS A 2 7.91 50.17 44.73
CA LYS A 2 8.52 50.52 43.44
C LYS A 2 7.56 50.02 42.36
N THR A 3 7.06 50.92 41.52
CA THR A 3 6.26 50.55 40.34
C THR A 3 7.09 49.57 39.52
N ALA A 4 6.56 48.37 39.29
CA ALA A 4 7.19 47.43 38.38
C ALA A 4 7.47 48.16 37.06
N ASP A 5 8.69 48.02 36.55
CA ASP A 5 9.11 48.66 35.31
C ASP A 5 8.20 48.12 34.20
N TRP A 6 7.29 48.96 33.69
CA TRP A 6 6.27 48.59 32.71
C TRP A 6 6.87 47.94 31.47
N ARG A 7 8.14 48.26 31.17
CA ARG A 7 8.94 47.66 30.12
C ARG A 7 9.14 46.15 30.33
N GLN A 8 9.46 45.73 31.57
CA GLN A 8 9.66 44.31 31.88
C GLN A 8 8.36 43.50 31.70
N VAL A 9 7.22 44.11 32.05
CA VAL A 9 5.90 43.50 31.83
C VAL A 9 5.63 43.34 30.33
N ALA A 10 5.90 44.38 29.54
CA ALA A 10 5.73 44.33 28.08
C ALA A 10 6.65 43.29 27.41
N GLU A 11 7.92 43.20 27.83
CA GLU A 11 8.88 42.21 27.34
C GLU A 11 8.44 40.77 27.67
N LEU A 12 7.93 40.53 28.89
CA LEU A 12 7.40 39.23 29.29
C LEU A 12 6.18 38.81 28.46
N VAL A 13 5.25 39.74 28.23
CA VAL A 13 4.06 39.50 27.39
C VAL A 13 4.47 39.20 25.94
N GLY A 14 5.47 39.91 25.40
CA GLY A 14 6.02 39.65 24.08
C GLY A 14 6.60 38.23 23.95
N ILE A 15 7.43 37.81 24.91
CA ILE A 15 7.99 36.44 24.95
C ILE A 15 6.86 35.40 25.07
N ALA A 16 5.89 35.63 25.95
CA ALA A 16 4.75 34.73 26.11
C ALA A 16 3.93 34.60 24.83
N ALA A 17 3.72 35.70 24.09
CA ALA A 17 3.02 35.68 22.80
C ALA A 17 3.77 34.88 21.72
N ILE A 18 5.11 34.99 21.67
CA ILE A 18 5.94 34.18 20.76
C ILE A 18 5.82 32.69 21.10
N VAL A 19 5.96 32.33 22.38
CA VAL A 19 5.83 30.95 22.84
C VAL A 19 4.43 30.39 22.53
N ALA A 20 3.38 31.15 22.81
CA ALA A 20 2.01 30.76 22.50
C ALA A 20 1.79 30.54 20.98
N SER A 21 2.36 31.43 20.15
CA SER A 21 2.31 31.30 18.69
C SER A 21 3.01 30.03 18.21
N LEU A 22 4.18 29.70 18.76
CA LEU A 22 4.90 28.47 18.43
C LEU A 22 4.13 27.22 18.83
N ILE A 23 3.50 27.22 20.02
CA ILE A 23 2.65 26.11 20.46
C ILE A 23 1.46 25.94 19.50
N PHE A 24 0.81 27.04 19.12
CA PHE A 24 -0.33 27.01 18.19
C PHE A 24 0.07 26.44 16.83
N VAL A 25 1.20 26.88 16.26
CA VAL A 25 1.73 26.32 15.01
C VAL A 25 2.05 24.83 15.16
N GLY A 26 2.67 24.42 16.27
CA GLY A 26 2.94 23.01 16.55
C GLY A 26 1.68 22.16 16.62
N LEU A 27 0.59 22.68 17.22
CA LEU A 27 -0.71 22.01 17.25
C LEU A 27 -1.35 21.92 15.86
N GLN A 28 -1.28 22.99 15.06
CA GLN A 28 -1.78 22.99 13.69
C GLN A 28 -1.06 21.97 12.81
N LEU A 29 0.27 21.87 12.91
CA LEU A 29 1.04 20.88 12.16
C LEU A 29 0.63 19.44 12.50
N ARG A 30 0.40 19.15 13.79
CA ARG A 30 -0.10 17.83 14.23
C ARG A 30 -1.50 17.53 13.70
N GLN A 31 -2.40 18.52 13.73
CA GLN A 31 -3.76 18.34 13.19
C GLN A 31 -3.74 18.08 11.69
N SER A 32 -2.92 18.81 10.94
CA SER A 32 -2.74 18.60 9.50
C SER A 32 -2.17 17.21 9.19
N GLU A 33 -1.20 16.73 9.98
CA GLU A 33 -0.66 15.38 9.84
C GLU A 33 -1.73 14.32 10.08
N HIS A 34 -2.52 14.44 11.16
CA HIS A 34 -3.62 13.52 11.45
C HIS A 34 -4.70 13.52 10.36
N ALA A 35 -5.06 14.69 9.82
CA ALA A 35 -6.00 14.80 8.72
C ALA A 35 -5.45 14.11 7.46
N ALA A 36 -4.19 14.35 7.11
CA ALA A 36 -3.55 13.70 5.96
C ALA A 36 -3.50 12.17 6.11
N GLN A 37 -3.19 11.66 7.31
CA GLN A 37 -3.22 10.22 7.60
C GLN A 37 -4.63 9.62 7.48
N ALA A 38 -5.66 10.34 7.93
CA ALA A 38 -7.05 9.91 7.81
C ALA A 38 -7.50 9.86 6.33
N ASP A 39 -7.18 10.89 5.55
CA ASP A 39 -7.49 10.95 4.12
C ASP A 39 -6.79 9.83 3.33
N MET A 40 -5.51 9.57 3.64
CA MET A 40 -4.78 8.44 3.04
C MET A 40 -5.41 7.09 3.39
N SER A 41 -5.86 6.93 4.64
CA SER A 41 -6.54 5.71 5.09
C SER A 41 -7.87 5.52 4.36
N HIS A 42 -8.67 6.59 4.24
CA HIS A 42 -9.92 6.58 3.49
C HIS A 42 -9.70 6.24 2.01
N SER A 43 -8.69 6.83 1.38
CA SER A 43 -8.31 6.53 -0.01
C SER A 43 -7.94 5.06 -0.19
N THR A 44 -7.14 4.49 0.73
CA THR A 44 -6.77 3.06 0.68
C THR A 44 -8.00 2.16 0.79
N VAL A 45 -8.91 2.43 1.73
CA VAL A 45 -10.15 1.66 1.89
C VAL A 45 -11.03 1.78 0.64
N ALA A 46 -11.14 2.96 0.05
CA ALA A 46 -11.90 3.17 -1.17
C ALA A 46 -11.34 2.35 -2.36
N VAL A 47 -10.01 2.28 -2.50
CA VAL A 47 -9.36 1.42 -3.49
C VAL A 47 -9.68 -0.06 -3.24
N GLY A 48 -9.63 -0.53 -2.00
CA GLY A 48 -9.99 -1.90 -1.65
C GLY A 48 -11.44 -2.25 -1.99
N VAL A 49 -12.38 -1.34 -1.75
CA VAL A 49 -13.80 -1.50 -2.13
C VAL A 49 -13.96 -1.55 -3.65
N GLU A 50 -13.25 -0.69 -4.38
CA GLU A 50 -13.26 -0.67 -5.85
C GLU A 50 -12.74 -1.98 -6.43
N ILE A 51 -11.60 -2.49 -5.94
CA ILE A 51 -11.04 -3.78 -6.35
C ILE A 51 -12.06 -4.90 -6.10
N SER A 52 -12.64 -4.93 -4.90
CA SER A 52 -13.64 -5.92 -4.52
C SER A 52 -14.86 -5.88 -5.44
N ALA A 53 -15.33 -4.67 -5.80
CA ALA A 53 -16.45 -4.48 -6.72
C ALA A 53 -16.11 -4.94 -8.14
N MET A 54 -14.90 -4.64 -8.65
CA MET A 54 -14.45 -5.09 -9.97
C MET A 54 -14.34 -6.62 -10.02
N MET A 55 -13.75 -7.23 -8.99
CA MET A 55 -13.64 -8.69 -8.88
C MET A 55 -15.01 -9.35 -8.76
N ALA A 56 -15.94 -8.79 -8.00
CA ALA A 56 -17.30 -9.31 -7.89
C ALA A 56 -18.08 -9.17 -9.22
N THR A 57 -17.90 -8.07 -9.94
CA THR A 57 -18.57 -7.79 -11.22
C THR A 57 -18.05 -8.68 -12.34
N HIS A 58 -16.77 -9.02 -12.32
CA HIS A 58 -16.09 -9.81 -13.35
C HIS A 58 -15.47 -11.09 -12.77
N SER A 59 -16.19 -11.75 -11.86
CA SER A 59 -15.65 -12.87 -11.08
C SER A 59 -15.27 -14.07 -11.95
N ASP A 60 -16.05 -14.35 -12.99
CA ASP A 60 -15.75 -15.42 -13.95
C ASP A 60 -14.45 -15.13 -14.72
N ILE A 61 -14.27 -13.90 -15.20
CA ILE A 61 -13.06 -13.46 -15.90
C ILE A 61 -11.86 -13.51 -14.97
N TRP A 62 -12.01 -13.02 -13.73
CA TRP A 62 -10.93 -13.00 -12.75
C TRP A 62 -10.49 -14.42 -12.36
N LEU A 63 -11.44 -15.32 -12.11
CA LEU A 63 -11.13 -16.72 -11.79
C LEU A 63 -10.43 -17.44 -12.95
N LYS A 64 -10.92 -17.26 -14.19
CA LYS A 64 -10.23 -17.77 -15.40
C LYS A 64 -8.81 -17.22 -15.51
N ALA A 65 -8.64 -15.91 -15.29
CA ALA A 65 -7.34 -15.25 -15.32
C ALA A 65 -6.39 -15.81 -14.27
N CYS A 66 -6.85 -16.07 -13.05
CA CYS A 66 -6.05 -16.68 -11.99
C CYS A 66 -5.68 -18.13 -12.34
N ALA A 67 -6.64 -18.91 -12.86
CA ALA A 67 -6.43 -20.29 -13.29
C ALA A 67 -5.47 -20.41 -14.48
N GLY A 68 -5.21 -19.32 -15.21
CA GLY A 68 -4.38 -19.33 -16.42
C GLY A 68 -5.12 -19.90 -17.63
N GLU A 69 -6.46 -19.83 -17.62
CA GLU A 69 -7.30 -20.19 -18.75
C GLU A 69 -7.15 -19.17 -19.90
N GLU A 70 -7.53 -19.59 -21.11
CA GLU A 70 -7.49 -18.71 -22.27
C GLU A 70 -8.55 -17.60 -22.12
N LEU A 71 -8.11 -16.36 -22.23
CA LEU A 71 -8.96 -15.17 -22.21
C LEU A 71 -9.02 -14.54 -23.60
N SER A 72 -10.22 -14.13 -24.00
CA SER A 72 -10.42 -13.25 -25.14
C SER A 72 -9.71 -11.90 -24.96
N PRO A 73 -9.48 -11.12 -26.04
CA PRO A 73 -8.82 -9.82 -25.92
C PRO A 73 -9.50 -8.84 -24.95
N SER A 74 -10.83 -8.84 -24.88
CA SER A 74 -11.59 -7.99 -23.94
C SER A 74 -11.49 -8.50 -22.50
N GLU A 75 -11.53 -9.81 -22.29
CA GLU A 75 -11.33 -10.42 -20.96
C GLU A 75 -9.91 -10.13 -20.43
N LYS A 76 -8.88 -10.18 -21.28
CA LYS A 76 -7.50 -9.80 -20.91
C LYS A 76 -7.40 -8.37 -20.41
N LEU A 77 -8.13 -7.43 -21.03
CA LEU A 77 -8.13 -6.04 -20.60
C LEU A 77 -8.69 -5.92 -19.17
N ILE A 78 -9.84 -6.57 -18.91
CA ILE A 78 -10.48 -6.58 -17.60
C ILE A 78 -9.57 -7.23 -16.55
N ALA A 79 -9.03 -8.42 -16.85
CA ALA A 79 -8.14 -9.14 -15.94
C ALA A 79 -6.88 -8.33 -15.59
N ASN A 80 -6.25 -7.69 -16.59
CA ASN A 80 -5.08 -6.84 -16.37
C ASN A 80 -5.42 -5.59 -15.55
N SER A 81 -6.59 -4.98 -15.74
CA SER A 81 -7.05 -3.84 -14.92
C SER A 81 -7.24 -4.23 -13.46
N ILE A 82 -7.88 -5.38 -13.20
CA ILE A 82 -8.06 -5.92 -11.84
C ILE A 82 -6.69 -6.24 -11.22
N TYR A 83 -5.83 -6.97 -11.94
CA TYR A 83 -4.49 -7.32 -11.49
C TYR A 83 -3.67 -6.06 -11.15
N PHE A 84 -3.67 -5.06 -12.03
CA PHE A 84 -2.89 -3.84 -11.81
C PHE A 84 -3.38 -3.07 -10.57
N ARG A 85 -4.69 -2.96 -10.37
CA ARG A 85 -5.25 -2.31 -9.19
C ARG A 85 -4.90 -3.08 -7.90
N TYR A 86 -4.98 -4.40 -7.95
CA TYR A 86 -4.56 -5.28 -6.86
C TYR A 86 -3.06 -5.13 -6.53
N PHE A 87 -2.21 -5.13 -7.55
CA PHE A 87 -0.78 -4.90 -7.40
C PHE A 87 -0.50 -3.53 -6.76
N GLN A 88 -1.14 -2.46 -7.24
CA GLN A 88 -0.96 -1.11 -6.70
C GLN A 88 -1.37 -1.03 -5.23
N ASP A 89 -2.53 -1.60 -4.87
CA ASP A 89 -3.00 -1.61 -3.48
C ASP A 89 -2.03 -2.36 -2.56
N ASN A 90 -1.57 -3.54 -3.00
CA ASN A 90 -0.62 -4.34 -2.24
C ASN A 90 0.73 -3.62 -2.07
N PHE A 91 1.30 -3.10 -3.17
CA PHE A 91 2.55 -2.35 -3.16
C PHE A 91 2.46 -1.10 -2.28
N ASN A 92 1.43 -0.28 -2.46
CA ASN A 92 1.25 0.95 -1.69
C ASN A 92 1.05 0.65 -0.20
N SER A 93 0.34 -0.43 0.12
CA SER A 93 0.13 -0.85 1.50
C SER A 93 1.38 -1.37 2.16
N TRP A 94 2.18 -2.16 1.45
CA TRP A 94 3.51 -2.56 1.90
C TRP A 94 4.43 -1.36 2.08
N ALA A 95 4.54 -0.49 1.07
CA ALA A 95 5.43 0.67 1.07
C ALA A 95 5.11 1.62 2.24
N ARG A 96 3.82 1.84 2.50
CA ARG A 96 3.36 2.62 3.65
C ARG A 96 3.74 1.95 4.97
N ALA A 97 3.48 0.65 5.11
CA ALA A 97 3.78 -0.08 6.34
C ALA A 97 5.29 -0.08 6.66
N VAL A 98 6.15 -0.20 5.64
CA VAL A 98 7.62 -0.13 5.81
C VAL A 98 8.10 1.30 6.11
N SER A 99 7.59 2.30 5.39
CA SER A 99 8.09 3.69 5.49
C SER A 99 7.65 4.41 6.75
N THR A 100 6.44 4.13 7.24
CA THR A 100 5.87 4.82 8.40
C THR A 100 5.98 4.00 9.68
N GLY A 101 6.13 2.67 9.58
CA GLY A 101 5.94 1.75 10.70
C GLY A 101 4.50 1.72 11.22
N ILE A 102 3.57 2.43 10.55
CA ILE A 102 2.16 2.54 10.91
C ILE A 102 1.36 1.61 10.01
N GLY A 103 0.74 0.61 10.62
CA GLY A 103 -0.13 -0.34 9.93
C GLY A 103 -0.80 -1.28 10.92
N PHE A 104 -2.03 -1.67 10.62
CA PHE A 104 -2.74 -2.69 11.41
C PHE A 104 -2.15 -4.09 11.23
N VAL A 105 -1.37 -4.29 10.16
CA VAL A 105 -0.76 -5.56 9.80
C VAL A 105 0.74 -5.37 9.55
N HIS A 106 1.51 -6.41 9.86
CA HIS A 106 2.94 -6.44 9.58
C HIS A 106 3.19 -6.32 8.05
N PRO A 107 4.21 -5.59 7.58
CA PRO A 107 4.46 -5.40 6.15
C PRO A 107 4.52 -6.72 5.35
N SER A 108 5.05 -7.78 5.96
CA SER A 108 5.14 -9.10 5.32
C SER A 108 3.77 -9.66 4.92
N PHE A 109 2.66 -9.25 5.55
CA PHE A 109 1.33 -9.70 5.17
C PHE A 109 1.04 -9.43 3.69
N PHE A 110 1.43 -8.25 3.19
CA PHE A 110 1.18 -7.85 1.81
C PHE A 110 2.01 -8.68 0.83
N THR A 111 3.31 -8.85 1.11
CA THR A 111 4.20 -9.64 0.26
C THR A 111 3.92 -11.14 0.35
N ASP A 112 3.43 -11.62 1.49
CA ASP A 112 2.95 -13.00 1.67
C ASP A 112 1.73 -13.27 0.81
N ALA A 113 0.72 -12.40 0.87
CA ALA A 113 -0.50 -12.56 0.07
C ALA A 113 -0.19 -12.53 -1.44
N PHE A 114 0.68 -11.61 -1.86
CA PHE A 114 1.07 -11.50 -3.27
C PHE A 114 1.91 -12.69 -3.74
N ALA A 115 2.90 -13.10 -2.95
CA ALA A 115 3.74 -14.26 -3.27
C ALA A 115 2.95 -15.58 -3.25
N ALA A 116 1.99 -15.74 -2.34
CA ALA A 116 1.09 -16.89 -2.31
C ALA A 116 0.25 -16.98 -3.59
N ASN A 117 -0.27 -15.83 -4.08
CA ASN A 117 -0.98 -15.80 -5.35
C ASN A 117 -0.10 -16.21 -6.53
N ILE A 118 1.15 -15.71 -6.60
CA ILE A 118 2.12 -16.11 -7.64
C ILE A 118 2.44 -17.62 -7.54
N HIS A 119 2.58 -18.13 -6.32
CA HIS A 119 2.91 -19.53 -6.08
C HIS A 119 1.80 -20.45 -6.60
N ARG A 120 0.54 -20.16 -6.27
CA ARG A 120 -0.60 -21.07 -6.47
C ARG A 120 -1.32 -20.91 -7.80
N TYR A 121 -1.38 -19.69 -8.34
CA TYR A 121 -2.21 -19.37 -9.48
C TYR A 121 -1.34 -19.09 -10.70
N PRO A 122 -1.25 -20.02 -11.66
CA PRO A 122 -0.33 -19.89 -12.79
C PRO A 122 -0.64 -18.68 -13.67
N GLY A 123 -1.91 -18.32 -13.82
CA GLY A 123 -2.27 -17.12 -14.57
C GLY A 123 -1.96 -15.82 -13.84
N PHE A 124 -2.06 -15.80 -12.49
CA PHE A 124 -1.57 -14.68 -11.69
C PHE A 124 -0.05 -14.51 -11.82
N ARG A 125 0.71 -15.61 -11.79
CA ARG A 125 2.16 -15.61 -12.06
C ARG A 125 2.48 -15.03 -13.43
N GLN A 126 1.73 -15.41 -14.47
CA GLN A 126 1.92 -14.85 -15.82
C GLN A 126 1.69 -13.35 -15.86
N MET A 127 0.58 -12.86 -15.27
CA MET A 127 0.31 -11.42 -15.17
C MET A 127 1.42 -10.68 -14.41
N ALA A 128 1.95 -11.26 -13.32
CA ALA A 128 3.06 -10.69 -12.57
C ALA A 128 4.36 -10.60 -13.38
N VAL A 129 4.69 -11.65 -14.13
CA VAL A 129 5.86 -11.63 -15.03
C VAL A 129 5.68 -10.58 -16.13
N SER A 130 4.52 -10.55 -16.79
CA SER A 130 4.22 -9.56 -17.83
C SER A 130 4.30 -8.13 -17.31
N TRP A 131 3.76 -7.89 -16.11
CA TRP A 131 3.84 -6.61 -15.44
C TRP A 131 5.29 -6.19 -15.16
N ASN A 132 6.10 -7.07 -14.56
CA ASN A 132 7.49 -6.75 -14.23
C ASN A 132 8.32 -6.47 -15.48
N VAL A 133 8.08 -7.19 -16.58
CA VAL A 133 8.72 -6.90 -17.88
C VAL A 133 8.33 -5.50 -18.36
N TRP A 134 7.04 -5.18 -18.35
CA TRP A 134 6.55 -3.85 -18.77
C TRP A 134 7.08 -2.72 -17.87
N ALA A 135 7.05 -2.92 -16.54
CA ALA A 135 7.49 -1.94 -15.56
C ALA A 135 8.99 -1.64 -15.69
N ASN A 136 9.83 -2.67 -15.87
CA ASN A 136 11.27 -2.49 -16.08
C ASN A 136 11.58 -1.75 -17.39
N GLN A 137 10.84 -2.02 -18.45
CA GLN A 137 10.99 -1.33 -19.74
C GLN A 137 10.52 0.13 -19.67
N THR A 138 9.44 0.39 -18.95
CA THR A 138 8.75 1.69 -18.95
C THR A 138 9.32 2.66 -17.92
N PHE A 139 9.49 2.21 -16.68
CA PHE A 139 9.82 3.10 -15.55
C PHE A 139 11.31 3.18 -15.24
N ARG A 140 12.15 2.34 -15.87
CA ARG A 140 13.59 2.28 -15.58
C ARG A 140 13.84 2.16 -14.06
N VAL A 141 13.26 1.12 -13.46
CA VAL A 141 13.37 0.85 -12.01
C VAL A 141 14.83 1.02 -11.58
N THR A 142 15.06 1.97 -10.69
CA THR A 142 16.40 2.28 -10.19
C THR A 142 16.76 1.34 -9.06
N GLU A 143 18.04 0.97 -8.99
CA GLU A 143 18.60 0.21 -7.87
C GLU A 143 18.34 0.94 -6.53
N GLY A 144 17.94 0.17 -5.52
CA GLY A 144 17.56 0.64 -4.20
C GLY A 144 16.16 1.24 -4.09
N SER A 145 15.39 1.34 -5.17
CA SER A 145 14.04 1.91 -5.13
C SER A 145 13.08 1.09 -4.25
N THR A 146 12.06 1.75 -3.69
CA THR A 146 11.00 1.09 -2.92
C THR A 146 10.32 -0.03 -3.71
N PHE A 147 10.17 0.14 -5.03
CA PHE A 147 9.63 -0.89 -5.91
C PHE A 147 10.55 -2.11 -6.00
N GLU A 148 11.86 -1.93 -6.21
CA GLU A 148 12.80 -3.04 -6.24
C GLU A 148 12.84 -3.78 -4.89
N GLN A 149 12.82 -3.05 -3.77
CA GLN A 149 12.77 -3.65 -2.44
C GLN A 149 11.52 -4.52 -2.25
N TYR A 150 10.36 -4.04 -2.71
CA TYR A 150 9.13 -4.82 -2.73
C TYR A 150 9.28 -6.10 -3.56
N GLU A 151 9.85 -6.00 -4.78
CA GLU A 151 10.08 -7.17 -5.64
C GLU A 151 11.06 -8.19 -5.03
N ILE A 152 12.11 -7.70 -4.35
CA ILE A 152 13.06 -8.57 -3.61
C ILE A 152 12.31 -9.32 -2.52
N GLU A 153 11.48 -8.63 -1.74
CA GLU A 153 10.73 -9.23 -0.65
C GLU A 153 9.68 -10.24 -1.16
N VAL A 154 8.94 -9.92 -2.22
CA VAL A 154 8.02 -10.86 -2.87
C VAL A 154 8.77 -12.11 -3.37
N ARG A 155 9.93 -11.95 -4.03
CA ARG A 155 10.73 -13.09 -4.50
C ARG A 155 11.25 -13.94 -3.34
N ARG A 156 11.68 -13.31 -2.24
CA ARG A 156 12.10 -14.01 -1.03
C ARG A 156 10.97 -14.88 -0.50
N ARG A 157 9.78 -14.31 -0.30
CA ARG A 157 8.58 -15.03 0.17
C ARG A 157 8.14 -16.13 -0.78
N LEU A 158 8.18 -15.89 -2.09
CA LEU A 158 7.88 -16.89 -3.10
C LEU A 158 8.81 -18.11 -2.99
N SER A 159 10.12 -17.88 -2.80
CA SER A 159 11.10 -18.95 -2.63
C SER A 159 10.89 -19.79 -1.36
N GLU A 160 10.27 -19.21 -0.34
CA GLU A 160 9.90 -19.91 0.88
C GLU A 160 8.67 -20.78 0.67
N PHE A 161 7.66 -20.27 -0.04
CA PHE A 161 6.47 -21.05 -0.41
C PHE A 161 6.76 -22.19 -1.38
N GLU A 162 7.75 -22.03 -2.26
CA GLU A 162 8.23 -23.13 -3.11
C GLU A 162 8.91 -24.26 -2.32
N LYS A 163 9.37 -24.00 -1.08
CA LYS A 163 9.94 -25.02 -0.19
C LYS A 163 8.93 -25.62 0.77
N ALA A 164 7.90 -24.86 1.15
CA ALA A 164 6.86 -25.28 2.06
C ALA A 164 5.53 -24.65 1.64
N GLU A 165 4.55 -25.49 1.28
CA GLU A 165 3.24 -24.98 0.91
C GLU A 165 2.65 -24.11 2.05
N PRO A 166 2.18 -22.89 1.76
CA PRO A 166 1.49 -22.08 2.76
C PRO A 166 0.24 -22.82 3.25
N ASN A 167 -0.12 -22.62 4.52
CA ASN A 167 -1.32 -23.21 5.11
C ASN A 167 -2.55 -22.81 4.26
N PRO A 168 -3.28 -23.77 3.66
CA PRO A 168 -4.43 -23.47 2.78
C PRO A 168 -5.54 -22.66 3.46
N ASN A 169 -5.62 -22.69 4.80
CA ASN A 169 -6.59 -21.92 5.57
C ASN A 169 -6.15 -20.46 5.83
N ALA A 170 -4.88 -20.13 5.57
CA ALA A 170 -4.37 -18.77 5.62
C ALA A 170 -4.51 -18.04 4.27
N ASP A 171 -4.89 -18.77 3.21
CA ASP A 171 -5.08 -18.22 1.87
C ASP A 171 -6.47 -17.60 1.70
N LEU A 172 -6.68 -16.51 2.41
CA LEU A 172 -7.73 -15.53 2.07
C LEU A 172 -7.34 -14.70 0.84
N ALA A 173 -6.51 -15.26 -0.07
CA ALA A 173 -5.87 -14.53 -1.14
C ALA A 173 -6.80 -14.39 -2.35
N TRP A 174 -6.75 -13.21 -2.98
CA TRP A 174 -7.74 -12.67 -3.91
C TRP A 174 -7.91 -13.45 -5.22
N CYS A 175 -6.98 -14.31 -5.61
CA CYS A 175 -7.19 -15.25 -6.74
C CYS A 175 -7.92 -16.54 -6.33
N GLY A 176 -8.29 -16.66 -5.06
CA GLY A 176 -8.79 -17.88 -4.42
C GLY A 176 -9.89 -17.62 -3.40
N VAL A 177 -10.81 -16.68 -3.70
CA VAL A 177 -12.09 -16.65 -2.97
C VAL A 177 -12.79 -17.99 -3.24
N ARG A 178 -12.72 -18.90 -2.27
CA ARG A 178 -13.64 -20.03 -2.12
C ARG A 178 -14.83 -19.59 -1.28
#